data_AF-A0A803V1X2-F1
#
_entry.id   AF-A0A803V1X2-F1
#
_cell.length_a   1.000
_cell.length_b   1.000
_cell.length_c   1.000
_cell.angle_alpha   90.00
_cell.angle_beta   90.00
_cell.angle_gamma   90.00
#
_symmetry.space_group_name_H-M   'P 1'
#
loop_
_entity.id
_entity.type
_entity.pdbx_description
1 polymer ?
#
loop_
_entity_poly.entity_id
_entity_poly.type
_entity_poly.pdbx_seq_one_letter_code
_entity_poly.pdbx_strand_id
1 'polypeptide(L)'
;MSGGGTEPKSCYPQWRRLHRALDRGRPLQESFIRLVEACSDPSLSMDRWLARLDSSRWLGHVKAALSTACLAAQCLDREDCKVLVHGAEGTDTTLLVTALAQLILDPSCRSLEGFQALLQREWIEAGHPFHLRCARSAASHGRGKQEAPLFLLFLDCVWQLSRQFPFSLEFGEQLLLTLFDNAYASSFGTFLCSSEKERSLCRVKESTHSLWDWLNQPEERHKYLNPLYSHNPLVIWPSVEPQSIQLWQGLFLRWIRPSQHLDEAWEEIQRLVEGNNSSIKEKRLSQSLPEPTAGTESGR
;
A
#
# COMPACT_ATOMS: atom_id res chain seq x y z
N MET A 1 9.18 29.17 -22.60
CA MET A 1 8.63 27.81 -22.70
C MET A 1 9.52 26.91 -21.85
N SER A 2 8.98 26.27 -20.81
CA SER A 2 9.73 25.27 -20.05
C SER A 2 10.03 24.09 -20.99
N GLY A 3 11.31 23.76 -21.19
CA GLY A 3 11.79 22.80 -22.21
C GLY A 3 11.44 21.32 -22.00
N GLY A 4 10.33 21.02 -21.30
CA GLY A 4 9.80 19.67 -21.14
C GLY A 4 8.82 19.29 -22.26
N GLY A 5 8.23 18.10 -22.18
CA GLY A 5 7.24 17.65 -23.17
C GLY A 5 6.90 16.17 -23.09
N THR A 6 6.39 15.65 -24.21
CA THR A 6 6.09 14.23 -24.42
C THR A 6 6.66 13.80 -25.77
N GLU A 7 6.97 12.52 -25.89
CA GLU A 7 7.61 11.88 -27.04
C GLU A 7 6.71 12.01 -28.29
N PRO A 8 7.13 12.75 -29.33
CA PRO A 8 6.31 12.92 -30.51
C PRO A 8 6.28 11.63 -31.36
N LYS A 9 5.11 11.29 -31.91
CA LYS A 9 4.92 10.07 -32.73
C LYS A 9 5.88 9.98 -33.92
N SER A 10 6.31 11.12 -34.47
CA SER A 10 7.28 11.18 -35.56
C SER A 10 8.67 10.65 -35.18
N CYS A 11 9.08 10.83 -33.93
CA CYS A 11 10.38 10.35 -33.44
C CYS A 11 10.29 8.95 -32.82
N TYR A 12 9.10 8.53 -32.39
CA TYR A 12 8.86 7.24 -31.73
C TYR A 12 7.72 6.47 -32.43
N PRO A 13 7.87 6.10 -33.71
CA PRO A 13 6.78 5.53 -34.52
C PRO A 13 6.31 4.15 -34.04
N GLN A 14 7.17 3.40 -33.35
CA GLN A 14 6.86 2.09 -32.77
C GLN A 14 6.21 2.16 -31.38
N TRP A 15 6.10 3.36 -30.80
CA TRP A 15 5.54 3.54 -29.47
C TRP A 15 4.11 4.07 -29.54
N ARG A 16 3.21 3.42 -28.80
CA ARG A 16 1.85 3.92 -28.57
C ARG A 16 1.82 4.74 -27.28
N ARG A 17 1.66 6.06 -27.42
CA ARG A 17 1.56 6.97 -26.27
C ARG A 17 0.13 7.02 -25.73
N LEU A 18 -0.03 6.74 -24.43
CA LEU A 18 -1.30 6.86 -23.71
C LEU A 18 -1.17 7.96 -22.65
N HIS A 19 -2.12 8.88 -22.59
CA HIS A 19 -2.14 9.92 -21.58
C HIS A 19 -3.15 9.58 -20.48
N ARG A 20 -2.70 9.66 -19.23
CA ARG A 20 -3.51 9.53 -18.02
C ARG A 20 -3.18 10.69 -17.11
N ALA A 21 -4.17 11.56 -16.89
CA ALA A 21 -4.02 12.70 -16.00
C ALA A 21 -4.15 12.22 -14.54
N LEU A 22 -3.06 12.30 -13.79
CA LEU A 22 -3.05 12.10 -12.35
C LEU A 22 -2.70 13.42 -11.68
N ASP A 23 -3.57 13.88 -10.79
CA ASP A 23 -3.35 15.11 -10.05
C ASP A 23 -2.18 14.96 -9.08
N ARG A 24 -1.41 16.05 -8.92
CA ARG A 24 -0.20 16.11 -8.07
C ARG A 24 -0.07 17.47 -7.43
N GLY A 25 0.72 17.59 -6.37
CA GLY A 25 0.98 18.88 -5.74
C GLY A 25 -0.28 19.47 -5.11
N ARG A 26 -0.49 20.77 -5.32
CA ARG A 26 -1.57 21.54 -4.68
C ARG A 26 -2.99 21.00 -4.88
N PRO A 27 -3.45 20.63 -6.10
CA PRO A 27 -4.78 20.03 -6.27
C PRO A 27 -5.01 18.79 -5.39
N LEU A 28 -4.02 17.89 -5.33
CA LEU A 28 -4.12 16.68 -4.51
C LEU A 28 -4.07 17.01 -3.00
N GLN A 29 -3.25 17.97 -2.60
CA GLN A 29 -3.22 18.46 -1.21
C GLN A 29 -4.56 19.09 -0.80
N GLU A 30 -5.20 19.87 -1.68
CA GLU A 30 -6.52 20.44 -1.43
C GLU A 30 -7.61 19.37 -1.34
N SER A 31 -7.54 18.33 -2.18
CA SER A 31 -8.42 17.16 -2.11
C SER A 31 -8.35 16.48 -0.74
N PHE A 32 -7.13 16.19 -0.28
CA PHE A 32 -6.91 15.54 1.00
C PHE A 32 -7.37 16.39 2.19
N ILE A 33 -7.12 17.70 2.18
CA ILE A 33 -7.60 18.59 3.25
C ILE A 33 -9.13 18.60 3.33
N ARG A 34 -9.82 18.70 2.19
CA ARG A 34 -11.30 18.61 2.18
C ARG A 34 -11.80 17.27 2.71
N LEU A 35 -11.10 16.18 2.42
CA LEU A 35 -11.44 14.86 2.96
C LEU A 35 -11.30 14.85 4.48
N VAL A 36 -10.17 15.32 5.02
CA VAL A 36 -9.93 15.37 6.47
C VAL A 36 -10.99 16.24 7.16
N GLU A 37 -11.33 17.40 6.58
CA GLU A 37 -12.39 18.28 7.09
C GLU A 37 -13.77 17.60 7.09
N ALA A 38 -14.09 16.85 6.03
CA ALA A 38 -15.34 16.09 5.93
C ALA A 38 -15.40 14.96 6.97
N CYS A 39 -14.26 14.29 7.19
CA CYS A 39 -14.14 13.18 8.12
C CYS A 39 -14.02 13.60 9.58
N SER A 40 -13.68 14.86 9.90
CA SER A 40 -13.46 15.31 11.28
C SER A 40 -14.71 15.89 11.96
N ASP A 41 -15.81 16.06 11.23
CA ASP A 41 -17.03 16.71 11.72
C ASP A 41 -18.16 15.68 11.94
N PRO A 42 -18.34 15.17 13.18
CA PRO A 42 -19.38 14.17 13.47
C PRO A 42 -20.79 14.75 13.49
N SER A 43 -20.95 16.07 13.40
CA SER A 43 -22.27 16.74 13.46
C SER A 43 -22.99 16.78 12.11
N LEU A 44 -22.34 16.33 11.03
CA LEU A 44 -22.88 16.37 9.68
C LEU A 44 -24.05 15.40 9.52
N SER A 45 -25.11 15.86 8.83
CA SER A 45 -26.13 14.95 8.29
C SER A 45 -25.51 14.04 7.21
N MET A 46 -26.14 12.88 6.98
CA MET A 46 -25.67 11.91 5.99
C MET A 46 -25.50 12.54 4.60
N ASP A 47 -26.49 13.31 4.11
CA ASP A 47 -26.42 13.96 2.80
C ASP A 47 -25.26 14.95 2.71
N ARG A 48 -25.03 15.73 3.77
CA ARG A 48 -23.95 16.72 3.80
C ARG A 48 -22.58 16.05 3.89
N TRP A 49 -22.48 14.96 4.65
CA TRP A 49 -21.26 14.17 4.72
C TRP A 49 -20.90 13.55 3.36
N LEU A 50 -21.86 12.90 2.70
CA LEU A 50 -21.68 12.33 1.36
C LEU A 50 -21.31 13.41 0.33
N ALA A 51 -21.97 14.57 0.37
CA ALA A 51 -21.64 15.69 -0.52
C ALA A 51 -20.22 16.23 -0.29
N ARG A 52 -19.78 16.35 0.98
CA ARG A 52 -18.41 16.76 1.29
C ARG A 52 -17.38 15.71 0.85
N LEU A 53 -17.67 14.44 1.09
CA LEU A 53 -16.82 13.33 0.65
C LEU A 53 -16.64 13.35 -0.87
N ASP A 54 -17.71 13.48 -1.64
CA ASP A 54 -17.65 13.59 -3.10
C ASP A 54 -16.86 14.84 -3.55
N SER A 55 -17.14 15.98 -2.93
CA SER A 55 -16.44 17.25 -3.22
C SER A 55 -14.94 17.22 -2.94
N SER A 56 -14.48 16.33 -2.04
CA SER A 56 -13.07 16.12 -1.77
C SER A 56 -12.34 15.53 -2.97
N ARG A 57 -13.03 14.73 -3.81
CA ARG A 57 -12.48 13.99 -4.95
C ARG A 57 -11.40 12.96 -4.62
N TRP A 58 -11.12 12.70 -3.35
CA TRP A 58 -10.04 11.79 -2.94
C TRP A 58 -10.20 10.38 -3.52
N LEU A 59 -11.41 9.79 -3.41
CA LEU A 59 -11.71 8.47 -3.98
C LEU A 59 -11.58 8.47 -5.52
N GLY A 60 -11.78 9.61 -6.16
CA GLY A 60 -11.52 9.79 -7.59
C GLY A 60 -10.03 9.68 -7.93
N HIS A 61 -9.14 10.20 -7.08
CA HIS A 61 -7.68 10.05 -7.25
C HIS A 61 -7.23 8.61 -7.02
N VAL A 62 -7.77 7.93 -6.00
CA VAL A 62 -7.51 6.50 -5.73
C VAL A 62 -7.91 5.66 -6.95
N LYS A 63 -9.13 5.87 -7.45
CA LYS A 63 -9.62 5.24 -8.69
C LYS A 63 -8.69 5.48 -9.87
N ALA A 64 -8.28 6.74 -10.10
CA ALA A 64 -7.44 7.10 -11.25
C ALA A 64 -6.06 6.44 -11.19
N ALA A 65 -5.46 6.37 -9.99
CA ALA A 65 -4.18 5.71 -9.76
C ALA A 65 -4.27 4.20 -10.04
N LEU A 66 -5.23 3.51 -9.43
CA LEU A 66 -5.47 2.08 -9.66
C LEU A 66 -5.79 1.77 -11.12
N SER A 67 -6.64 2.58 -11.77
CA SER A 67 -6.98 2.39 -13.19
C SER A 67 -5.75 2.52 -14.10
N THR A 68 -4.86 3.46 -13.77
CA THR A 68 -3.63 3.69 -14.54
C THR A 68 -2.63 2.55 -14.33
N ALA A 69 -2.49 2.06 -13.09
CA ALA A 69 -1.67 0.90 -12.77
C ALA A 69 -2.21 -0.38 -13.44
N CYS A 70 -3.53 -0.60 -13.45
CA CYS A 70 -4.17 -1.72 -14.17
C CYS A 70 -3.89 -1.65 -15.66
N LEU A 71 -3.91 -0.47 -16.27
CA LEU A 71 -3.57 -0.32 -17.69
C LEU A 71 -2.09 -0.69 -17.96
N ALA A 72 -1.16 -0.26 -17.11
CA ALA A 72 0.25 -0.63 -17.23
C ALA A 72 0.43 -2.15 -17.07
N ALA A 73 -0.22 -2.74 -16.06
CA ALA A 73 -0.22 -4.18 -15.83
C ALA A 73 -0.83 -4.95 -17.01
N GLN A 74 -1.95 -4.49 -17.57
CA GLN A 74 -2.61 -5.12 -18.71
C GLN A 74 -1.73 -5.15 -19.96
N CYS A 75 -1.03 -4.05 -20.24
CA CYS A 75 -0.09 -4.00 -21.34
C CYS A 75 1.04 -5.04 -21.18
N LEU A 76 1.54 -5.25 -19.95
CA LEU A 76 2.62 -6.19 -19.65
C LEU A 76 2.15 -7.65 -19.68
N ASP A 77 1.04 -7.95 -19.00
CA ASP A 77 0.56 -9.33 -18.76
C ASP A 77 -0.27 -9.90 -19.93
N ARG A 78 -1.13 -9.07 -20.54
CA ARG A 78 -2.11 -9.53 -21.53
C ARG A 78 -1.76 -9.16 -22.96
N GLU A 79 -1.11 -8.01 -23.17
CA GLU A 79 -0.72 -7.54 -24.51
C GLU A 79 0.75 -7.88 -24.86
N ASP A 80 1.51 -8.46 -23.92
CA ASP A 80 2.94 -8.79 -24.06
C ASP A 80 3.78 -7.60 -24.58
N CYS A 81 3.45 -6.40 -24.11
CA CYS A 81 4.09 -5.15 -24.52
C CYS A 81 5.06 -4.63 -23.45
N LYS A 82 6.12 -3.93 -23.89
CA LYS A 82 6.97 -3.16 -22.96
C LYS A 82 6.34 -1.81 -22.68
N VAL A 83 6.34 -1.40 -21.41
CA VAL A 83 5.70 -0.17 -20.95
C VAL A 83 6.74 0.77 -20.36
N LEU A 84 6.77 2.01 -20.85
CA LEU A 84 7.49 3.12 -20.23
C LEU A 84 6.48 4.02 -19.53
N VAL A 85 6.60 4.15 -18.21
CA VAL A 85 5.79 5.05 -17.40
C VAL A 85 6.63 6.27 -17.05
N HIS A 86 6.14 7.47 -17.35
CA HIS A 86 6.81 8.70 -16.95
C HIS A 86 5.80 9.83 -16.66
N GLY A 87 6.15 10.65 -15.69
CA GLY A 87 5.49 11.90 -15.33
C GLY A 87 6.42 13.07 -15.65
N ALA A 88 6.08 14.27 -15.18
CA ALA A 88 6.90 15.45 -15.45
C ALA A 88 8.32 15.37 -14.85
N GLU A 89 8.45 14.83 -13.63
CA GLU A 89 9.72 14.71 -12.90
C GLU A 89 10.13 13.25 -12.64
N GLY A 90 9.24 12.29 -12.88
CA GLY A 90 9.52 10.86 -12.63
C GLY A 90 9.50 10.42 -11.15
N THR A 91 9.38 11.35 -10.20
CA THR A 91 9.54 11.09 -8.76
C THR A 91 8.24 11.06 -7.94
N ASP A 92 7.09 11.25 -8.58
CA ASP A 92 5.77 11.26 -7.94
C ASP A 92 4.85 10.22 -8.59
N THR A 93 4.02 10.64 -9.55
CA THR A 93 2.98 9.79 -10.18
C THR A 93 3.55 8.60 -10.95
N THR A 94 4.79 8.69 -11.41
CA THR A 94 5.51 7.55 -12.01
C THR A 94 5.69 6.43 -11.00
N LEU A 95 6.27 6.74 -9.84
CA LEU A 95 6.54 5.78 -8.77
C LEU A 95 5.23 5.18 -8.22
N LEU A 96 4.19 6.01 -8.09
CA LEU A 96 2.84 5.56 -7.74
C LEU A 96 2.33 4.47 -8.70
N VAL A 97 2.42 4.70 -10.00
CA VAL A 97 1.92 3.77 -11.01
C VAL A 97 2.80 2.52 -11.10
N THR A 98 4.13 2.66 -11.09
CA THR A 98 5.04 1.51 -11.19
C THR A 98 4.96 0.61 -9.96
N ALA A 99 4.88 1.17 -8.76
CA ALA A 99 4.75 0.38 -7.54
C ALA A 99 3.41 -0.37 -7.49
N LEU A 100 2.30 0.29 -7.85
CA LEU A 100 0.98 -0.37 -7.90
C LEU A 100 0.91 -1.46 -8.99
N ALA A 101 1.50 -1.23 -10.17
CA ALA A 101 1.54 -2.24 -11.22
C ALA A 101 2.33 -3.48 -10.76
N GLN A 102 3.42 -3.30 -10.02
CA GLN A 102 4.19 -4.40 -9.46
C GLN A 102 3.42 -5.18 -8.39
N LEU A 103 2.67 -4.52 -7.51
CA LEU A 103 1.78 -5.21 -6.56
C LEU A 103 0.68 -6.02 -7.26
N ILE A 104 0.17 -5.52 -8.38
CA ILE A 104 -0.84 -6.20 -9.20
C ILE A 104 -0.25 -7.45 -9.86
N LEU A 105 0.94 -7.32 -10.47
CA LEU A 105 1.56 -8.36 -11.30
C LEU A 105 2.34 -9.40 -10.51
N ASP A 106 3.14 -8.98 -9.53
CA ASP A 106 4.17 -9.80 -8.91
C ASP A 106 3.77 -10.24 -7.48
N PRO A 107 3.54 -11.55 -7.25
CA PRO A 107 3.33 -12.10 -5.92
C PRO A 107 4.45 -11.81 -4.92
N SER A 108 5.70 -11.64 -5.38
CA SER A 108 6.83 -11.37 -4.49
C SER A 108 6.66 -10.02 -3.77
N CYS A 109 6.07 -9.03 -4.43
CA CYS A 109 5.80 -7.71 -3.87
C CYS A 109 4.69 -7.70 -2.80
N ARG A 110 3.96 -8.81 -2.64
CA ARG A 110 2.82 -8.94 -1.71
C ARG A 110 3.18 -9.63 -0.38
N SER A 111 4.42 -10.13 -0.24
CA SER A 111 4.96 -10.50 1.07
C SER A 111 5.32 -9.25 1.88
N LEU A 112 5.45 -9.37 3.19
CA LEU A 112 5.86 -8.25 4.06
C LEU A 112 7.24 -7.72 3.65
N GLU A 113 8.20 -8.63 3.48
CA GLU A 113 9.56 -8.29 3.06
C GLU A 113 9.61 -7.76 1.63
N GLY A 114 8.85 -8.35 0.71
CA GLY A 114 8.79 -7.90 -0.68
C GLY A 114 8.15 -6.53 -0.83
N PHE A 115 7.14 -6.22 -0.01
CA PHE A 115 6.55 -4.87 0.03
C PHE A 115 7.52 -3.85 0.61
N GLN A 116 8.24 -4.17 1.69
CA GLN A 116 9.31 -3.32 2.21
C GLN A 116 10.42 -3.07 1.17
N ALA A 117 10.84 -4.12 0.45
CA ALA A 117 11.81 -4.01 -0.64
C ALA A 117 11.29 -3.17 -1.81
N LEU A 118 10.01 -3.31 -2.17
CA LEU A 118 9.35 -2.47 -3.17
C LEU A 118 9.38 -0.99 -2.75
N LEU A 119 9.03 -0.68 -1.50
CA LEU A 119 9.08 0.68 -0.97
C LEU A 119 10.50 1.25 -0.96
N GLN A 120 11.46 0.44 -0.53
CA GLN A 120 12.87 0.80 -0.52
C GLN A 120 13.37 1.18 -1.92
N ARG A 121 13.07 0.36 -2.93
CA ARG A 121 13.55 0.60 -4.30
C ARG A 121 12.75 1.69 -5.03
N GLU A 122 11.42 1.59 -5.06
CA GLU A 122 10.56 2.44 -5.89
C GLU A 122 10.27 3.81 -5.28
N TRP A 123 10.31 3.96 -3.96
CA TRP A 123 10.02 5.24 -3.32
C TRP A 123 11.27 5.91 -2.76
N ILE A 124 12.07 5.15 -2.00
CA ILE A 124 13.21 5.72 -1.28
C ILE A 124 14.38 5.92 -2.25
N GLU A 125 14.88 4.86 -2.88
CA GLU A 125 16.07 4.92 -3.76
C GLU A 125 15.80 5.64 -5.08
N ALA A 126 14.62 5.47 -5.67
CA ALA A 126 14.20 6.21 -6.86
C ALA A 126 13.98 7.72 -6.63
N GLY A 127 14.07 8.18 -5.37
CA GLY A 127 14.13 9.60 -5.05
C GLY A 127 12.78 10.30 -4.94
N HIS A 128 11.76 9.62 -4.39
CA HIS A 128 10.56 10.32 -3.94
C HIS A 128 10.98 11.36 -2.87
N PRO A 129 10.62 12.64 -3.04
CA PRO A 129 11.12 13.70 -2.16
C PRO A 129 10.33 13.79 -0.85
N PHE A 130 10.42 12.75 0.00
CA PHE A 130 9.69 12.65 1.28
C PHE A 130 9.82 13.90 2.15
N HIS A 131 11.03 14.44 2.31
CA HIS A 131 11.24 15.65 3.12
C HIS A 131 10.45 16.87 2.62
N LEU A 132 10.21 16.98 1.30
CA LEU A 132 9.42 18.08 0.72
C LEU A 132 7.92 17.76 0.71
N ARG A 133 7.55 16.50 0.44
CA ARG A 133 6.15 16.06 0.28
C ARG A 133 5.44 15.92 1.63
N CYS A 134 6.19 15.52 2.66
CA CYS A 134 5.74 15.27 4.03
C CYS A 134 6.35 16.25 5.05
N ALA A 135 6.74 17.46 4.61
CA ALA A 135 7.46 18.45 5.44
C ALA A 135 6.72 18.88 6.72
N ARG A 136 5.38 18.83 6.68
CA ARG A 136 4.48 19.14 7.80
C ARG A 136 3.53 17.98 7.98
N SER A 137 2.85 17.95 9.12
CA SER A 137 1.73 17.02 9.34
C SER A 137 0.77 17.04 8.14
N ALA A 138 0.30 15.85 7.76
CA ALA A 138 -0.69 15.66 6.71
C ALA A 138 -1.91 16.60 6.90
N ALA A 139 -2.35 16.82 8.15
CA ALA A 139 -3.48 17.67 8.50
C ALA A 139 -3.13 19.17 8.71
N SER A 140 -1.91 19.61 8.34
CA SER A 140 -1.52 21.01 8.52
C SER A 140 -2.33 21.93 7.62
N HIS A 141 -2.80 23.05 8.18
CA HIS A 141 -3.41 24.14 7.41
C HIS A 141 -2.38 24.95 6.62
N GLY A 142 -1.08 24.77 6.92
CA GLY A 142 0.01 25.35 6.15
C GLY A 142 0.03 24.79 4.73
N ARG A 143 0.25 25.67 3.74
CA ARG A 143 0.23 25.32 2.32
C ARG A 143 1.67 25.33 1.78
N GLY A 144 2.47 24.32 2.11
CA GLY A 144 3.78 24.18 1.49
C GLY A 144 3.63 24.00 -0.02
N LYS A 145 4.33 24.77 -0.84
CA LYS A 145 4.19 24.72 -2.32
C LYS A 145 4.52 23.34 -2.90
N GLN A 146 5.33 22.56 -2.19
CA GLN A 146 5.83 21.25 -2.60
C GLN A 146 5.25 20.08 -1.79
N GLU A 147 4.35 20.35 -0.83
CA GLU A 147 3.66 19.30 -0.07
C GLU A 147 2.61 18.61 -0.96
N ALA A 148 2.53 17.29 -0.86
CA ALA A 148 1.50 16.51 -1.54
C ALA A 148 1.41 15.09 -0.94
N PRO A 149 0.20 14.53 -0.75
CA PRO A 149 0.00 13.26 -0.08
C PRO A 149 0.13 12.07 -1.08
N LEU A 150 1.18 12.06 -1.91
CA LEU A 150 1.35 11.03 -2.96
C LEU A 150 1.61 9.65 -2.36
N PHE A 151 2.49 9.58 -1.35
CA PHE A 151 2.75 8.34 -0.64
C PHE A 151 1.51 7.84 0.10
N LEU A 152 0.73 8.75 0.71
CA LEU A 152 -0.57 8.39 1.29
C LEU A 152 -1.55 7.86 0.22
N LEU A 153 -1.64 8.50 -0.94
CA LEU A 153 -2.49 8.03 -2.04
C LEU A 153 -2.09 6.62 -2.49
N PHE A 154 -0.78 6.32 -2.53
CA PHE A 154 -0.28 4.96 -2.76
C PHE A 154 -0.76 4.00 -1.69
N LEU A 155 -0.57 4.32 -0.41
CA LEU A 155 -1.00 3.46 0.70
C LEU A 155 -2.51 3.19 0.68
N ASP A 156 -3.34 4.20 0.34
CA ASP A 156 -4.79 4.02 0.18
C ASP A 156 -5.09 3.05 -0.97
N CYS A 157 -4.41 3.16 -2.11
CA CYS A 157 -4.54 2.20 -3.19
C CYS A 157 -4.16 0.77 -2.75
N VAL A 158 -3.10 0.60 -1.94
CA VAL A 158 -2.72 -0.71 -1.38
C VAL A 158 -3.80 -1.23 -0.42
N TRP A 159 -4.41 -0.36 0.39
CA TRP A 159 -5.55 -0.71 1.24
C TRP A 159 -6.78 -1.12 0.42
N GLN A 160 -7.06 -0.49 -0.73
CA GLN A 160 -8.10 -0.97 -1.64
C GLN A 160 -7.78 -2.38 -2.17
N LEU A 161 -6.52 -2.67 -2.50
CA LEU A 161 -6.08 -4.00 -2.93
C LEU A 161 -6.28 -5.03 -1.82
N SER A 162 -5.85 -4.75 -0.58
CA SER A 162 -6.02 -5.69 0.54
C SER A 162 -7.49 -6.01 0.81
N ARG A 163 -8.39 -5.02 0.65
CA ARG A 163 -9.83 -5.24 0.79
C ARG A 163 -10.46 -6.09 -0.31
N GLN A 164 -10.03 -5.90 -1.56
CA GLN A 164 -10.55 -6.68 -2.68
C GLN A 164 -9.92 -8.08 -2.74
N PHE A 165 -8.72 -8.25 -2.17
CA PHE A 165 -7.96 -9.50 -2.15
C PHE A 165 -7.50 -9.85 -0.73
N PRO A 166 -8.44 -10.18 0.20
CA PRO A 166 -8.17 -10.31 1.63
C PRO A 166 -7.13 -11.39 2.00
N PHE A 167 -6.87 -12.35 1.11
CA PHE A 167 -5.91 -13.43 1.33
C PHE A 167 -4.57 -13.21 0.60
N SER A 168 -4.44 -12.19 -0.26
CA SER A 168 -3.31 -12.10 -1.22
C SER A 168 -2.13 -11.27 -0.74
N LEU A 169 -2.30 -10.45 0.30
CA LEU A 169 -1.24 -9.62 0.89
C LEU A 169 -0.89 -10.21 2.26
N GLU A 170 0.40 -10.42 2.50
CA GLU A 170 0.92 -10.98 3.76
C GLU A 170 0.82 -9.99 4.92
N PHE A 171 0.70 -8.70 4.62
CA PHE A 171 0.59 -7.64 5.59
C PHE A 171 -0.82 -7.06 5.68
N GLY A 172 -1.18 -6.58 6.86
CA GLY A 172 -2.48 -5.99 7.17
C GLY A 172 -2.49 -4.46 7.14
N GLU A 173 -3.65 -3.90 7.44
CA GLU A 173 -3.88 -2.44 7.52
C GLU A 173 -2.95 -1.75 8.51
N GLN A 174 -2.61 -2.41 9.62
CA GLN A 174 -1.73 -1.86 10.65
C GLN A 174 -0.36 -1.46 10.10
N LEU A 175 0.19 -2.22 9.13
CA LEU A 175 1.44 -1.83 8.48
C LEU A 175 1.28 -0.51 7.71
N LEU A 176 0.20 -0.38 6.95
CA LEU A 176 -0.07 0.80 6.13
C LEU A 176 -0.28 2.05 6.99
N LEU A 177 -0.96 1.91 8.14
CA LEU A 177 -1.11 2.99 9.13
C LEU A 177 0.26 3.40 9.71
N THR A 178 1.07 2.42 10.13
CA THR A 178 2.42 2.69 10.67
C THR A 178 3.32 3.36 9.63
N LEU A 179 3.26 2.95 8.35
CA LEU A 179 4.01 3.58 7.26
C LEU A 179 3.55 5.02 7.01
N PHE A 180 2.24 5.26 7.04
CA PHE A 180 1.70 6.61 6.93
C PHE A 180 2.22 7.50 8.06
N ASP A 181 2.10 7.06 9.32
CA ASP A 181 2.53 7.87 10.46
C ASP A 181 4.04 8.17 10.37
N ASN A 182 4.86 7.16 10.06
CA ASN A 182 6.31 7.30 9.92
C ASN A 182 6.76 8.12 8.69
N ALA A 183 5.94 8.26 7.65
CA ALA A 183 6.27 9.14 6.53
C ALA A 183 6.19 10.64 6.90
N TYR A 184 5.40 10.99 7.92
CA TYR A 184 5.21 12.37 8.37
C TYR A 184 5.94 12.70 9.67
N ALA A 185 6.01 11.74 10.60
CA ALA A 185 6.71 11.90 11.87
C ALA A 185 7.31 10.55 12.28
N SER A 186 8.65 10.47 12.34
CA SER A 186 9.35 9.22 12.64
C SER A 186 10.57 9.45 13.51
N SER A 187 10.87 8.44 14.32
CA SER A 187 12.16 8.28 15.02
C SER A 187 13.21 7.55 14.16
N PHE A 188 12.86 7.13 12.93
CA PHE A 188 13.70 6.37 12.01
C PHE A 188 14.18 7.23 10.84
N GLY A 189 15.30 6.81 10.23
CA GLY A 189 15.87 7.48 9.06
C GLY A 189 15.22 7.15 7.72
N THR A 190 14.37 6.12 7.67
CA THR A 190 13.90 5.49 6.43
C THR A 190 13.27 6.49 5.44
N PHE A 191 12.44 7.41 5.92
CA PHE A 191 11.76 8.41 5.09
C PHE A 191 12.38 9.81 5.15
N LEU A 192 13.60 9.94 5.68
CA LEU A 192 14.32 11.22 5.68
C LEU A 192 14.87 11.56 4.29
N CYS A 193 15.18 12.86 4.11
CA CYS A 193 15.74 13.46 2.88
C CYS A 193 14.83 13.33 1.65
N SER A 194 15.31 13.83 0.51
CA SER A 194 14.55 13.83 -0.76
C SER A 194 15.16 12.95 -1.86
N SER A 195 16.35 12.41 -1.65
CA SER A 195 17.04 11.55 -2.62
C SER A 195 18.10 10.68 -1.95
N GLU A 196 18.53 9.61 -2.62
CA GLU A 196 19.62 8.74 -2.12
C GLU A 196 20.95 9.50 -1.99
N LYS A 197 21.18 10.47 -2.88
CA LYS A 197 22.35 11.37 -2.79
C LYS A 197 22.33 12.16 -1.48
N GLU A 198 21.20 12.76 -1.13
CA GLU A 198 21.06 13.50 0.13
C GLU A 198 21.22 12.59 1.35
N ARG A 199 20.61 11.39 1.34
CA ARG A 199 20.75 10.42 2.44
C ARG A 199 22.19 10.01 2.67
N SER A 200 22.95 9.82 1.59
CA SER A 200 24.38 9.52 1.65
C SER A 200 25.19 10.67 2.25
N LEU A 201 24.90 11.91 1.83
CA LEU A 201 25.58 13.10 2.37
C LEU A 201 25.27 13.32 3.86
N CYS A 202 24.03 13.06 4.27
CA CYS A 202 23.59 13.14 5.66
C CYS A 202 23.98 11.91 6.50
N ARG A 203 24.61 10.89 5.91
CA ARG A 203 24.99 9.63 6.58
C ARG A 203 23.81 9.00 7.34
N VAL A 204 22.64 8.96 6.70
CA VAL A 204 21.39 8.52 7.35
C VAL A 204 21.52 7.08 7.85
N LYS A 205 22.13 6.19 7.06
CA LYS A 205 22.31 4.77 7.40
C LYS A 205 23.18 4.58 8.66
N GLU A 206 24.15 5.47 8.87
CA GLU A 206 25.08 5.41 10.00
C GLU A 206 24.59 6.20 11.23
N SER A 207 23.75 7.23 11.03
CA SER A 207 23.34 8.16 12.09
C SER A 207 21.93 7.92 12.62
N THR A 208 21.16 7.02 12.01
CA THR A 208 19.77 6.76 12.38
C THR A 208 19.45 5.27 12.35
N HIS A 209 18.33 4.89 12.97
CA HIS A 209 17.81 3.53 12.90
C HIS A 209 16.89 3.34 11.67
N SER A 210 16.88 2.12 11.14
CA SER A 210 15.98 1.71 10.06
C SER A 210 14.61 1.33 10.62
N LEU A 211 13.54 1.85 10.00
CA LEU A 211 12.17 1.41 10.28
C LEU A 211 11.98 -0.07 9.94
N TRP A 212 12.64 -0.56 8.88
CA TRP A 212 12.55 -1.96 8.46
C TRP A 212 13.08 -2.91 9.54
N ASP A 213 14.21 -2.56 10.14
CA ASP A 213 14.83 -3.38 11.19
C ASP A 213 13.91 -3.48 12.41
N TRP A 214 13.23 -2.38 12.77
CA TRP A 214 12.27 -2.35 13.86
C TRP A 214 10.99 -3.14 13.54
N LEU A 215 10.38 -2.92 12.37
CA LEU A 215 9.17 -3.63 11.95
C LEU A 215 9.38 -5.15 11.84
N ASN A 216 10.59 -5.58 11.53
CA ASN A 216 10.94 -6.99 11.38
C ASN A 216 11.37 -7.68 12.69
N GLN A 217 11.42 -6.95 13.81
CA GLN A 217 11.62 -7.58 15.12
C GLN A 217 10.49 -8.58 15.39
N PRO A 218 10.76 -9.79 15.91
CA PRO A 218 9.74 -10.82 16.12
C PRO A 218 8.51 -10.35 16.92
N GLU A 219 8.74 -9.50 17.92
CA GLU A 219 7.69 -8.94 18.80
C GLU A 219 6.77 -7.94 18.08
N GLU A 220 7.30 -7.23 17.08
CA GLU A 220 6.55 -6.22 16.32
C GLU A 220 5.95 -6.80 15.05
N ARG A 221 6.69 -7.68 14.35
CA ARG A 221 6.33 -8.23 13.05
C ARG A 221 4.93 -8.83 13.03
N HIS A 222 4.56 -9.55 14.08
CA HIS A 222 3.26 -10.24 14.15
C HIS A 222 2.06 -9.30 14.06
N LYS A 223 2.19 -8.06 14.55
CA LYS A 223 1.13 -7.03 14.49
C LYS A 223 0.81 -6.58 13.06
N TYR A 224 1.74 -6.79 12.15
CA TYR A 224 1.64 -6.34 10.76
C TYR A 224 1.21 -7.45 9.82
N LEU A 225 1.21 -8.71 10.25
CA LEU A 225 0.87 -9.84 9.40
C LEU A 225 -0.63 -10.00 9.28
N ASN A 226 -1.06 -10.38 8.08
CA ASN A 226 -2.41 -10.78 7.80
C ASN A 226 -2.56 -12.29 8.10
N PRO A 227 -3.31 -12.68 9.14
CA PRO A 227 -3.48 -14.10 9.49
C PRO A 227 -4.21 -14.89 8.38
N LEU A 228 -4.95 -14.22 7.51
CA LEU A 228 -5.64 -14.84 6.38
C LEU A 228 -4.72 -15.03 5.17
N TYR A 229 -3.47 -14.58 5.21
CA TYR A 229 -2.60 -14.66 4.04
C TYR A 229 -2.43 -16.09 3.51
N SER A 230 -2.61 -16.22 2.20
CA SER A 230 -2.30 -17.42 1.44
C SER A 230 -1.57 -16.99 0.17
N HIS A 231 -0.45 -17.66 -0.14
CA HIS A 231 0.32 -17.32 -1.33
C HIS A 231 -0.56 -17.45 -2.59
N ASN A 232 -0.81 -16.32 -3.24
CA ASN A 232 -1.59 -16.24 -4.49
C ASN A 232 -0.65 -15.88 -5.64
N PRO A 233 -0.28 -16.84 -6.51
CA PRO A 233 0.67 -16.61 -7.60
C PRO A 233 0.07 -15.82 -8.77
N LEU A 234 -1.25 -15.60 -8.78
CA LEU A 234 -1.95 -14.96 -9.90
C LEU A 234 -1.86 -13.44 -9.82
N VAL A 235 -1.96 -12.79 -10.98
CA VAL A 235 -2.17 -11.34 -11.10
C VAL A 235 -3.50 -10.95 -10.47
N ILE A 236 -3.51 -9.92 -9.63
CA ILE A 236 -4.71 -9.44 -8.93
C ILE A 236 -5.29 -8.22 -9.65
N TRP A 237 -6.42 -8.38 -10.33
CA TRP A 237 -7.07 -7.31 -11.10
C TRP A 237 -8.13 -6.59 -10.28
N PRO A 238 -7.85 -5.45 -9.62
CA PRO A 238 -8.85 -4.76 -8.81
C PRO A 238 -9.96 -4.18 -9.68
N SER A 239 -11.17 -4.21 -9.13
CA SER A 239 -12.31 -3.42 -9.57
C SER A 239 -12.05 -1.94 -9.27
N VAL A 240 -12.18 -1.10 -10.30
CA VAL A 240 -11.98 0.37 -10.24
C VAL A 240 -13.29 1.13 -10.46
N GLU A 241 -14.40 0.41 -10.42
CA GLU A 241 -15.76 0.90 -10.46
C GLU A 241 -16.05 1.70 -9.18
N PRO A 242 -16.82 2.81 -9.27
CA PRO A 242 -17.04 3.70 -8.12
C PRO A 242 -17.54 2.99 -6.86
N GLN A 243 -18.41 1.98 -6.99
CA GLN A 243 -18.96 1.20 -5.87
C GLN A 243 -17.94 0.27 -5.18
N SER A 244 -16.78 0.03 -5.80
CA SER A 244 -15.74 -0.85 -5.27
C SER A 244 -14.68 -0.09 -4.46
N ILE A 245 -14.54 1.21 -4.71
CA ILE A 245 -13.62 2.09 -4.00
C ILE A 245 -14.32 2.63 -2.76
N GLN A 246 -13.76 2.38 -1.58
CA GLN A 246 -14.36 2.83 -0.33
C GLN A 246 -13.44 3.78 0.42
N LEU A 247 -14.02 4.57 1.33
CA LEU A 247 -13.25 5.38 2.25
C LEU A 247 -12.42 4.48 3.17
N TRP A 248 -11.13 4.76 3.30
CA TRP A 248 -10.25 4.11 4.27
C TRP A 248 -10.58 4.55 5.70
N GLN A 249 -11.58 3.91 6.29
CA GLN A 249 -12.14 4.30 7.57
C GLN A 249 -11.12 4.22 8.72
N GLY A 250 -10.29 3.18 8.76
CA GLY A 250 -9.28 3.02 9.81
C GLY A 250 -8.17 4.07 9.77
N LEU A 251 -8.00 4.80 8.66
CA LEU A 251 -7.13 5.96 8.57
C LEU A 251 -7.88 7.27 8.84
N PHE A 252 -8.96 7.53 8.09
CA PHE A 252 -9.61 8.84 8.04
C PHE A 252 -10.65 9.06 9.15
N LEU A 253 -11.22 7.99 9.70
CA LEU A 253 -12.20 8.04 10.79
C LEU A 253 -11.63 7.58 12.14
N ARG A 254 -10.31 7.35 12.23
CA ARG A 254 -9.64 6.75 13.39
C ARG A 254 -9.80 7.53 14.70
N TRP A 255 -10.10 8.83 14.61
CA TRP A 255 -10.30 9.71 15.77
C TRP A 255 -11.77 9.83 16.19
N ILE A 256 -12.70 9.32 15.38
CA ILE A 256 -14.16 9.39 15.61
C ILE A 256 -14.72 8.01 15.93
N ARG A 257 -14.24 6.98 15.25
CA ARG A 257 -14.68 5.60 15.45
C ARG A 257 -13.66 4.86 16.32
N PRO A 258 -14.07 4.34 17.49
CA PRO A 258 -13.22 3.43 18.25
C PRO A 258 -12.84 2.22 17.39
N SER A 259 -11.57 1.82 17.43
CA SER A 259 -11.09 0.61 16.74
C SER A 259 -11.45 -0.67 17.49
N GLN A 260 -11.86 -0.58 18.76
CA GLN A 260 -12.04 -1.72 19.66
C GLN A 260 -12.76 -2.92 19.03
N HIS A 261 -13.92 -2.73 18.38
CA HIS A 261 -14.64 -3.84 17.78
C HIS A 261 -13.96 -4.46 16.56
N LEU A 262 -13.20 -3.66 15.80
CA LEU A 262 -12.39 -4.16 14.69
C LEU A 262 -11.19 -4.93 15.23
N ASP A 263 -10.56 -4.43 16.29
CA ASP A 263 -9.44 -5.08 16.97
C ASP A 263 -9.89 -6.43 17.56
N GLU A 264 -11.02 -6.46 18.28
CA GLU A 264 -11.64 -7.69 18.81
C GLU A 264 -11.97 -8.71 17.71
N ALA A 265 -12.50 -8.26 16.57
CA ALA A 265 -12.78 -9.13 15.43
C ALA A 265 -11.51 -9.69 14.80
N TRP A 266 -10.44 -8.89 14.72
CA TRP A 266 -9.15 -9.32 14.21
C TRP A 266 -8.45 -10.32 15.13
N GLU A 267 -8.51 -10.10 16.43
CA GLU A 267 -8.02 -11.05 17.43
C GLU A 267 -8.76 -12.40 17.35
N GLU A 268 -10.09 -12.37 17.17
CA GLU A 268 -10.87 -13.59 16.97
C GLU A 268 -10.47 -14.32 15.68
N ILE A 269 -10.31 -13.60 14.56
CA ILE A 269 -9.86 -14.19 13.30
C ILE A 269 -8.50 -14.86 13.46
N GLN A 270 -7.57 -14.19 14.14
CA GLN A 270 -6.25 -14.74 14.41
C GLN A 270 -6.34 -16.02 15.25
N ARG A 271 -7.14 -16.02 16.33
CA ARG A 271 -7.38 -17.21 17.16
C ARG A 271 -7.98 -18.38 16.35
N LEU A 272 -8.94 -18.11 15.46
CA LEU A 272 -9.56 -19.13 14.61
C LEU A 272 -8.56 -19.75 13.63
N VAL A 273 -7.71 -18.93 12.99
CA VAL A 273 -6.69 -19.41 12.06
C VAL A 273 -5.64 -20.27 12.78
N GLU A 274 -5.16 -19.81 13.94
CA GLU A 274 -4.19 -20.55 14.76
C GLU A 274 -4.75 -21.89 15.23
N GLY A 275 -6.00 -21.91 15.70
CA GLY A 275 -6.70 -23.13 16.12
C GLY A 275 -6.96 -24.12 14.98
N ASN A 276 -7.24 -23.63 13.77
CA ASN A 276 -7.39 -24.51 12.61
C ASN A 276 -6.04 -25.12 12.18
N ASN A 277 -4.96 -24.33 12.23
CA ASN A 277 -3.62 -24.79 11.91
C ASN A 277 -3.09 -25.85 12.89
N SER A 278 -3.39 -25.73 14.19
CA SER A 278 -3.04 -26.75 15.18
C SER A 278 -3.82 -28.05 14.95
N SER A 279 -5.14 -27.97 14.70
CA SER A 279 -5.97 -29.15 14.41
C SER A 279 -5.50 -29.89 13.13
N ILE A 280 -5.11 -29.15 12.08
CA ILE A 280 -4.56 -29.74 10.86
C ILE A 280 -3.21 -30.45 11.14
N LYS A 281 -2.34 -29.86 11.96
CA LYS A 281 -1.07 -30.48 12.36
C LYS A 281 -1.28 -31.77 13.15
N GLU A 282 -2.21 -31.78 14.11
CA GLU A 282 -2.56 -32.97 14.90
C GLU A 282 -3.13 -34.11 14.04
N LYS A 283 -4.00 -33.78 13.07
CA LYS A 283 -4.52 -34.77 12.11
C LYS A 283 -3.43 -35.36 11.22
N ARG A 284 -2.44 -34.57 10.81
CA ARG A 284 -1.29 -35.08 10.03
C ARG A 284 -0.38 -35.98 10.86
N LEU A 285 -0.13 -35.63 12.12
CA LEU A 285 0.70 -36.41 13.05
C LEU A 285 0.05 -37.77 13.40
N SER A 286 -1.25 -37.80 13.60
CA SER A 286 -2.01 -39.04 13.88
C SER A 286 -2.10 -39.98 12.68
N GLN A 287 -2.09 -39.46 11.45
CA GLN A 287 -2.05 -40.27 10.22
C GLN A 287 -0.64 -40.80 9.87
N SER A 288 0.42 -40.26 10.48
CA SER A 288 1.82 -40.67 10.21
C SER A 288 2.37 -41.75 11.14
N LEU A 289 1.61 -42.22 12.13
CA LEU A 289 2.03 -43.30 13.03
C LEU A 289 1.70 -44.66 12.38
N PRO A 290 2.70 -45.55 12.14
CA PRO A 290 2.42 -46.90 11.64
C PRO A 290 1.61 -47.70 12.65
N GLU A 291 0.58 -48.43 12.19
CA GLU A 291 -0.13 -49.38 13.04
C GLU A 291 0.87 -50.41 13.62
N PRO A 292 0.83 -50.69 14.94
CA PRO A 292 1.68 -51.70 15.52
C PRO A 292 1.27 -53.06 14.94
N THR A 293 2.18 -53.69 14.20
CA THR A 293 2.00 -55.06 13.70
C THR A 293 1.66 -55.96 14.88
N ALA A 294 0.40 -56.41 14.91
CA ALA A 294 -0.11 -57.30 15.93
C ALA A 294 0.79 -58.54 16.01
N GLY A 295 1.36 -58.76 17.19
CA GLY A 295 2.16 -59.94 17.49
C GLY A 295 1.34 -61.21 17.27
N THR A 296 1.81 -62.08 16.39
CA THR A 296 1.40 -63.47 16.35
C THR A 296 1.98 -64.20 17.56
N GLU A 297 1.18 -64.31 18.63
CA GLU A 297 1.39 -65.29 19.69
C GLU A 297 0.46 -66.51 19.50
N SER A 298 1.10 -67.68 19.61
CA SER A 298 0.55 -69.03 19.87
C SER A 298 -0.21 -69.73 18.72
N GLY A 299 -0.03 -71.03 18.47
CA GLY A 299 0.70 -72.04 19.24
C GLY A 299 0.70 -73.41 18.55
N ARG A 300 1.59 -74.27 19.07
CA ARG A 300 1.69 -75.74 19.06
C ARG A 300 1.08 -76.52 17.90
#